data_AF-A0A7J8TEL8-F1
#
_entry.id   AF-A0A7J8TEL8-F1
#
_cell.length_a   1.000
_cell.length_b   1.000
_cell.length_c   1.000
_cell.angle_alpha   90.00
_cell.angle_beta   90.00
_cell.angle_gamma   90.00
#
_symmetry.space_group_name_H-M   'P 1'
#
loop_
_entity.id
_entity.type
_entity.pdbx_description
1 polymer ?
#
loop_
_entity_poly.entity_id
_entity_poly.type
_entity_poly.pdbx_seq_one_letter_code
_entity_poly.pdbx_strand_id
1 'polypeptide(L)' 'MEKTLSALWKRLETFYVTKSLANRLVLKQCLFTFRMNEGELLRDHISQFITLLNDLKNVEVKIEDEDQAILL' A
#
# COMPACT_ATOMS: atom_id res chain seq x y z
N MET A 1 5.96 -12.51 -31.73
CA MET A 1 5.93 -11.09 -31.31
C MET A 1 5.13 -10.86 -30.01
N GLU A 2 4.15 -11.71 -29.69
CA GLU A 2 3.26 -11.51 -28.51
C GLU A 2 3.95 -11.59 -27.15
N LYS A 3 4.97 -12.45 -26.97
CA LYS A 3 5.69 -12.57 -25.68
C LYS A 3 6.35 -11.27 -25.23
N THR A 4 6.82 -10.44 -26.17
CA THR A 4 7.51 -9.18 -25.87
C THR A 4 6.53 -8.09 -25.44
N LEU A 5 5.35 -8.03 -26.07
CA LEU A 5 4.32 -7.03 -25.74
C LEU A 5 3.70 -7.30 -24.36
N SER A 6 3.40 -8.57 -24.05
CA SER A 6 2.92 -8.97 -22.72
C SER A 6 3.98 -8.71 -21.63
N ALA A 7 5.25 -9.00 -21.91
CA ALA A 7 6.34 -8.71 -20.99
C ALA A 7 6.53 -7.20 -20.76
N LEU A 8 6.43 -6.38 -21.81
CA LEU A 8 6.49 -4.91 -21.71
C LEU A 8 5.30 -4.35 -20.92
N TRP A 9 4.08 -4.85 -21.17
CA TRP A 9 2.88 -4.45 -20.46
C TRP A 9 2.98 -4.77 -18.96
N LYS A 10 3.38 -6.00 -18.60
CA LYS A 10 3.63 -6.38 -17.21
C LYS A 10 4.71 -5.53 -16.55
N ARG A 11 5.76 -5.16 -17.30
CA ARG A 11 6.83 -4.29 -16.79
C ARG A 11 6.31 -2.88 -16.49
N LEU A 12 5.49 -2.33 -17.38
CA LEU A 12 4.83 -1.03 -17.21
C LEU A 12 3.85 -1.05 -16.04
N GLU A 13 3.00 -2.06 -15.99
CA GLU A 13 2.04 -2.28 -14.90
C GLU A 13 2.78 -2.40 -13.56
N THR A 14 3.85 -3.18 -13.51
CA THR A 14 4.70 -3.27 -12.30
C THR A 14 5.31 -1.92 -11.97
N PHE A 15 5.88 -1.18 -12.92
CA PHE A 15 6.47 0.15 -12.65
C PHE A 15 5.44 1.16 -12.15
N TYR A 16 4.26 1.18 -12.75
CA TYR A 16 3.21 2.14 -12.44
C TYR A 16 2.50 1.81 -11.13
N VAL A 17 2.24 0.52 -10.89
CA VAL A 17 1.65 0.03 -9.64
C VAL A 17 2.66 0.12 -8.49
N THR A 18 3.95 -0.19 -8.67
CA THR A 18 4.91 -0.25 -7.55
C THR A 18 5.71 1.03 -7.31
N LYS A 19 5.86 1.94 -8.30
CA LYS A 19 6.76 3.11 -8.14
C LYS A 19 6.16 4.45 -8.56
N SER A 20 4.91 4.50 -9.01
CA SER A 20 4.33 5.80 -9.37
C SER A 20 4.10 6.67 -8.13
N LEU A 21 4.37 7.97 -8.27
CA LEU A 21 4.04 8.98 -7.27
C LEU A 21 2.55 8.93 -6.90
N ALA A 22 1.69 8.63 -7.86
CA ALA A 22 0.26 8.44 -7.67
C ALA A 22 -0.04 7.30 -6.70
N ASN A 23 0.61 6.14 -6.83
CA ASN A 23 0.39 5.03 -5.90
C ASN A 23 0.87 5.36 -4.48
N ARG A 24 2.01 6.05 -4.35
CA ARG A 24 2.51 6.53 -3.05
C ARG A 24 1.52 7.51 -2.40
N LEU A 25 0.90 8.40 -3.18
CA LEU A 25 -0.10 9.35 -2.70
C LEU A 25 -1.39 8.64 -2.24
N VAL A 26 -1.89 7.69 -3.04
CA VAL A 26 -3.09 6.92 -2.69
C VAL A 26 -2.87 6.10 -1.43
N LEU A 27 -1.74 5.39 -1.30
CA LEU A 27 -1.45 4.60 -0.11
C LEU A 27 -1.31 5.47 1.15
N LYS A 28 -0.69 6.65 1.03
CA LYS A 28 -0.65 7.64 2.13
C LYS A 28 -2.05 8.12 2.50
N GLN A 29 -2.90 8.42 1.51
CA GLN A 29 -4.27 8.82 1.76
C GLN A 29 -5.03 7.72 2.49
N CYS A 30 -4.95 6.47 2.01
CA CYS A 30 -5.54 5.30 2.66
C CYS A 30 -5.10 5.19 4.11
N LEU A 31 -3.80 5.35 4.39
CA LEU A 31 -3.23 5.31 5.74
C LEU A 31 -3.82 6.39 6.65
N PHE A 32 -3.88 7.65 6.21
CA PHE A 32 -4.44 8.74 7.01
C PHE A 32 -5.95 8.65 7.20
N THR A 33 -6.65 7.95 6.31
CA THR A 33 -8.09 7.68 6.42
C THR A 33 -8.40 6.32 7.04
N PHE A 34 -7.37 5.52 7.34
CA PHE A 34 -7.55 4.17 7.88
C PHE A 34 -8.10 4.29 9.29
N ARG A 35 -9.29 3.75 9.50
CA ARG A 35 -9.99 3.78 10.79
C ARG A 35 -10.71 2.47 10.98
N MET A 36 -10.71 2.00 12.22
CA MET A 36 -11.46 0.81 12.60
C MET A 36 -12.96 1.11 12.53
N ASN A 37 -13.72 0.24 11.87
CA ASN A 37 -15.17 0.37 11.82
C ASN A 37 -15.81 -0.23 13.09
N GLU A 38 -16.95 0.33 13.51
CA GLU A 38 -17.72 -0.26 14.62
C GLU A 38 -18.17 -1.69 14.26
N GLY A 39 -17.81 -2.65 15.12
CA GLY A 39 -18.11 -4.08 14.91
C GLY A 39 -17.05 -4.85 14.13
N GLU A 40 -15.99 -4.20 13.65
CA GLU A 40 -14.83 -4.89 13.07
C GLU A 40 -14.03 -5.61 14.17
N LEU A 41 -13.46 -6.77 13.84
CA LEU A 41 -12.56 -7.47 14.77
C LEU A 41 -11.21 -6.76 14.78
N LEU A 42 -10.70 -6.46 15.98
CA LEU A 42 -9.38 -5.84 16.16
C LEU A 42 -8.26 -6.60 15.42
N ARG A 43 -8.34 -7.94 15.40
CA ARG A 43 -7.39 -8.79 14.66
C ARG A 43 -7.41 -8.50 13.16
N ASP A 44 -8.59 -8.36 12.58
CA ASP A 44 -8.74 -8.14 11.15
C ASP A 44 -8.30 -6.72 10.77
N HIS A 45 -8.60 -5.76 11.64
CA HIS A 45 -8.13 -4.38 11.52
C HIS A 45 -6.59 -4.30 11.53
N ILE A 46 -5.94 -4.93 12.52
CA ILE A 46 -4.46 -4.99 12.60
C ILE A 46 -3.86 -5.68 11.38
N SER A 47 -4.48 -6.76 10.90
CA SER A 47 -4.02 -7.48 9.70
C SER A 47 -4.05 -6.60 8.45
N GLN A 48 -5.14 -5.84 8.26
CA GLN A 48 -5.28 -4.88 7.17
C GLN A 48 -4.26 -3.74 7.30
N PHE A 49 -4.03 -3.22 8.52
CA PHE A 49 -3.03 -2.18 8.77
C PHE A 49 -1.62 -2.64 8.42
N ILE A 50 -1.21 -3.85 8.86
CA ILE A 50 0.10 -4.44 8.53
C ILE A 50 0.24 -4.64 7.02
N THR A 51 -0.82 -5.03 6.33
CA THR A 51 -0.83 -5.17 4.87
C THR A 51 -0.58 -3.82 4.19
N LEU A 52 -1.27 -2.77 4.64
CA LEU A 52 -1.09 -1.41 4.14
C LEU A 52 0.34 -0.87 4.36
N LEU A 53 0.94 -1.14 5.53
CA LEU A 53 2.33 -0.79 5.80
C LEU A 53 3.32 -1.53 4.90
N ASN A 54 3.06 -2.80 4.59
CA ASN A 54 3.88 -3.57 3.66
C ASN A 54 3.79 -3.00 2.23
N ASP A 55 2.60 -2.60 1.79
CA ASP A 55 2.41 -1.95 0.48
C ASP A 55 3.13 -0.59 0.40
N LEU A 56 3.08 0.20 1.47
CA LEU A 56 3.85 1.45 1.59
C LEU A 56 5.36 1.19 1.51
N LYS A 57 5.84 0.15 2.20
CA LYS A 57 7.25 -0.25 2.17
C LYS A 57 7.70 -0.68 0.79
N ASN A 58 6.84 -1.39 0.05
CA ASN A 58 7.11 -1.83 -1.34
C ASN A 58 7.28 -0.64 -2.30
N VAL A 59 6.65 0.50 -2.02
CA VAL A 59 6.79 1.74 -2.80
C VAL A 59 7.81 2.73 -2.22
N GLU A 60 8.74 2.23 -1.40
CA GLU A 60 9.81 3.00 -0.75
C GLU A 60 9.25 4.16 0.12
N VAL A 61 8.12 3.93 0.79
CA VAL A 61 7.60 4.80 1.84
C VAL A 61 7.73 4.07 3.17
N LYS A 62 8.60 4.56 4.04
CA LYS A 62 8.71 4.10 5.43
C LYS A 62 7.91 5.04 6.33
N ILE A 63 7.13 4.47 7.22
CA ILE A 63 6.44 5.15 8.32
C ILE A 63 7.20 4.78 9.59
N GLU A 64 7.56 5.75 10.42
CA GLU A 64 8.26 5.45 11.68
C GLU A 64 7.34 4.76 12.68
N ASP A 65 7.90 4.00 13.60
CA ASP A 65 7.11 3.19 14.54
C ASP A 65 6.26 4.08 15.47
N GLU A 66 6.74 5.30 15.78
CA GLU A 66 5.97 6.31 16.52
C GLU A 66 4.72 6.75 15.74
N ASP A 67 4.86 7.01 14.44
CA ASP A 67 3.74 7.38 13.57
C ASP A 67 2.77 6.21 13.38
N GLN A 68 3.27 4.98 13.28
CA GLN A 68 2.44 3.77 13.19
C GLN A 68 1.56 3.62 14.44
N ALA A 69 2.09 3.90 15.63
CA ALA A 69 1.36 3.81 16.89
C ALA A 69 0.25 4.88 17.01
N ILE A 70 0.40 6.02 16.34
CA ILE A 70 -0.63 7.08 16.28
C ILE A 70 -1.77 6.70 15.32
N LEU A 71 -1.47 5.92 14.28
CA LEU A 71 -2.37 5.56 13.19
C LEU A 71 -3.13 4.24 13.41
N LEU A 72 -2.76 3.46 14.43
CA LEU A 72 -3.41 2.20 14.84
C LEU A 72 -4.56 2.47 15.83
#